data_AF-A0A533ZUE7-F1
#
_entry.id   AF-A0A533ZUE7-F1
#
_cell.length_a   1.000
_cell.length_b   1.000
_cell.length_c   1.000
_cell.angle_alpha   90.00
_cell.angle_beta   90.00
_cell.angle_gamma   90.00
#
_symmetry.space_group_name_H-M   'P 1'
#
loop_
_entity.id
_entity.type
_entity.pdbx_description
1 polymer ?
#
loop_
_entity_poly.entity_id
_entity_poly.type
_entity_poly.pdbx_seq_one_letter_code
_entity_poly.pdbx_strand_id
1 'polypeptide(L)'
;MSLGGARPSTPTSRIFTIRGLSRSPGGWKVYRIRGSGKMSWWWRERMLPESRAVTVLLGLTLAFYHGLWLPGLVLIKRDAFRLHLPIKQYLIERLSAGELPQWFPYEALGRPFIGVTHTGVFHPFTSLYFLLLIPDAYRASTLLSCLLAAVGAFVLGRMLNFSRSGALVAGLAFALSGYLVSLTDHIAYLYSICVLPLFCAALEKALVGSRAWTVAPAAVWATVFLIGDIQTGYYDGFIALAWAMARAPGSRREACLRLFLAGSLAVLLACIQLGPAAAVFANSTRAQPTSFHEHALYWSTHPLRLVTVLASPIGENADPADVGHFFFGTRPLEGRGRCFLPSAGTADSTRSSTVWCRSGRHSDTRRNSWAWCRSLPRCLQEPGSTR
;
A
#
# COMPACT_ATOMS: atom_id res chain seq x y z
N MET A 1 -8.83 -33.69 -75.34
CA MET A 1 -8.39 -34.72 -74.37
C MET A 1 -7.60 -34.02 -73.25
N SER A 2 -8.06 -34.17 -71.99
CA SER A 2 -7.39 -33.89 -70.70
C SER A 2 -6.83 -32.46 -70.44
N LEU A 3 -7.50 -31.59 -69.67
CA LEU A 3 -7.48 -31.44 -68.19
C LEU A 3 -6.10 -31.12 -67.58
N GLY A 4 -6.05 -30.02 -66.81
CA GLY A 4 -5.07 -29.83 -65.72
C GLY A 4 -4.54 -28.41 -65.52
N GLY A 5 -5.31 -27.55 -64.84
CA GLY A 5 -4.84 -26.25 -64.37
C GLY A 5 -4.09 -26.35 -63.03
N ALA A 6 -3.07 -25.50 -62.85
CA ALA A 6 -2.40 -25.28 -61.57
C ALA A 6 -2.24 -23.76 -61.34
N ARG A 7 -2.81 -23.28 -60.22
CA ARG A 7 -2.64 -21.92 -59.69
C ARG A 7 -1.41 -21.85 -58.77
N PRO A 8 -0.77 -20.67 -58.63
CA PRO A 8 0.34 -20.46 -57.70
C PRO A 8 -0.13 -20.23 -56.26
N SER A 9 0.73 -20.62 -55.31
CA SER A 9 0.56 -20.60 -53.85
C SER A 9 0.95 -19.27 -53.21
N THR A 10 0.06 -18.68 -52.40
CA THR A 10 0.37 -17.65 -51.39
C THR A 10 -0.52 -17.81 -50.14
N PRO A 11 -0.09 -17.32 -48.96
CA PRO A 11 -0.33 -17.97 -47.68
C PRO A 11 -1.67 -17.62 -47.02
N THR A 12 -2.28 -18.63 -46.39
CA THR A 12 -3.54 -18.54 -45.64
C THR A 12 -3.48 -17.60 -44.43
N SER A 13 -4.10 -16.44 -44.58
CA SER A 13 -4.67 -15.68 -43.47
C SER A 13 -5.89 -16.43 -42.91
N ARG A 14 -5.89 -16.76 -41.61
CA ARG A 14 -7.06 -17.39 -40.97
C ARG A 14 -8.15 -16.34 -40.75
N ILE A 15 -9.17 -16.44 -41.57
CA ILE A 15 -10.43 -15.71 -41.55
C ILE A 15 -11.22 -16.05 -40.29
N PHE A 16 -11.66 -15.04 -39.54
CA PHE A 16 -12.69 -15.15 -38.50
C PHE A 16 -14.02 -15.55 -39.14
N THR A 17 -14.58 -16.70 -38.77
CA THR A 17 -15.90 -17.13 -39.25
C THR A 17 -17.00 -16.41 -38.46
N ILE A 18 -17.59 -15.37 -39.05
CA ILE A 18 -18.82 -14.73 -38.54
C ILE A 18 -20.01 -15.50 -39.13
N ARG A 19 -20.68 -16.33 -38.32
CA ARG A 19 -21.98 -16.92 -38.69
C ARG A 19 -23.10 -15.93 -38.34
N GLY A 20 -23.74 -15.35 -39.35
CA GLY A 20 -24.90 -14.49 -39.17
C GLY A 20 -26.15 -15.30 -38.81
N LEU A 21 -26.90 -14.85 -37.80
CA LEU A 21 -28.25 -15.32 -37.50
C LEU A 21 -29.20 -14.11 -37.48
N SER A 22 -30.23 -14.21 -38.32
CA SER A 22 -31.53 -13.52 -38.38
C SER A 22 -31.67 -12.06 -37.92
N ARG A 23 -32.17 -11.22 -38.84
CA ARG A 23 -32.58 -9.82 -38.62
C ARG A 23 -33.80 -9.75 -37.70
N SER A 24 -33.72 -9.00 -36.59
CA SER A 24 -34.89 -8.41 -35.93
C SER A 24 -35.03 -6.93 -36.34
N PRO A 25 -36.26 -6.40 -36.50
CA PRO A 25 -36.46 -5.01 -36.86
C PRO A 25 -36.29 -4.14 -35.60
N GLY A 26 -35.07 -3.63 -35.40
CA GLY A 26 -34.76 -2.82 -34.22
C GLY A 26 -33.26 -2.62 -33.97
N GLY A 27 -32.54 -2.07 -34.96
CA GLY A 27 -31.42 -1.14 -34.78
C GLY A 27 -30.18 -1.46 -33.93
N TRP A 28 -30.06 -2.60 -33.24
CA TRP A 28 -28.91 -2.87 -32.35
C TRP A 28 -28.29 -4.25 -32.62
N LYS A 29 -27.06 -4.27 -33.14
CA LYS A 29 -26.27 -5.50 -33.31
C LYS A 29 -25.53 -5.83 -32.01
N VAL A 30 -26.05 -6.79 -31.25
CA VAL A 30 -25.37 -7.36 -30.09
C VAL A 30 -24.48 -8.52 -30.55
N TYR A 31 -23.15 -8.39 -30.40
CA TYR A 31 -22.20 -9.47 -30.69
C TYR A 31 -21.86 -10.22 -29.40
N ARG A 32 -22.15 -11.52 -29.37
CA ARG A 32 -21.73 -12.42 -28.27
C ARG A 32 -20.34 -12.99 -28.60
N ILE A 33 -19.30 -12.42 -27.99
CA ILE A 33 -17.93 -12.96 -28.10
C ILE A 33 -17.85 -14.25 -27.29
N ARG A 34 -17.75 -15.40 -27.98
CA ARG A 34 -17.56 -16.71 -27.36
C ARG A 34 -16.07 -16.91 -27.12
N GLY A 35 -15.60 -16.64 -25.89
CA GLY A 35 -14.21 -16.90 -25.50
C GLY A 35 -13.89 -18.39 -25.59
N SER A 36 -13.05 -18.78 -26.56
CA SER A 36 -12.56 -20.15 -26.67
C SER A 36 -11.56 -20.44 -25.56
N GLY A 37 -11.95 -21.29 -24.60
CA GLY A 37 -11.07 -21.79 -23.56
C GLY A 37 -9.98 -22.68 -24.14
N LYS A 38 -8.73 -22.18 -24.15
CA LYS A 38 -7.47 -22.96 -24.13
C LYS A 38 -6.36 -22.01 -23.66
N MET A 39 -6.22 -21.93 -22.34
CA MET A 39 -5.44 -20.90 -21.62
C MET A 39 -4.04 -21.37 -21.18
N SER A 40 -3.66 -22.63 -21.41
CA SER A 40 -2.32 -23.14 -21.03
C SER A 40 -1.20 -22.74 -22.00
N TRP A 41 -1.55 -22.37 -23.24
CA TRP A 41 -0.58 -21.93 -24.27
C TRP A 41 -0.31 -20.41 -24.23
N TRP A 42 -1.19 -19.62 -23.58
CA TRP A 42 -1.10 -18.15 -23.51
C TRP A 42 0.07 -17.61 -22.68
N TRP A 43 0.55 -18.36 -21.68
CA TRP A 43 1.58 -17.90 -20.74
C TRP A 43 3.03 -18.11 -21.23
N ARG A 44 3.28 -19.05 -22.14
CA ARG A 44 4.66 -19.49 -22.44
C ARG A 44 5.31 -18.73 -23.61
N GLU A 45 4.55 -18.27 -24.59
CA GLU A 45 5.09 -17.65 -25.81
C GLU A 45 5.07 -16.10 -25.81
N ARG A 46 4.43 -15.45 -24.82
CA ARG A 46 4.39 -13.97 -24.68
C ARG A 46 5.35 -13.37 -23.65
N MET A 47 6.10 -14.19 -22.91
CA MET A 47 6.98 -13.73 -21.82
C MET A 47 8.27 -13.05 -22.30
N LEU A 48 8.80 -13.42 -23.46
CA LEU A 48 10.07 -12.85 -23.96
C LEU A 48 9.97 -11.34 -24.30
N PRO A 49 8.91 -10.84 -24.97
CA PRO A 49 8.74 -9.39 -25.19
C PRO A 49 8.27 -8.62 -23.94
N GLU A 50 7.56 -9.28 -23.01
CA GLU A 50 7.07 -8.64 -21.80
C GLU A 50 8.18 -8.45 -20.75
N SER A 51 9.19 -9.33 -20.75
CA SER A 51 10.38 -9.20 -19.89
C SER A 51 11.08 -7.85 -20.06
N ARG A 52 11.30 -7.38 -21.29
CA ARG A 52 11.95 -6.08 -21.57
C ARG A 52 11.16 -4.91 -21.00
N ALA A 53 9.83 -4.92 -21.15
CA ALA A 53 8.97 -3.87 -20.63
C ALA A 53 9.00 -3.84 -19.10
N VAL A 54 8.96 -5.01 -18.46
CA VAL A 54 9.08 -5.13 -17.00
C VAL A 54 10.47 -4.71 -16.53
N THR A 55 11.55 -5.08 -17.23
CA THR A 55 12.91 -4.63 -16.90
C THR A 55 13.05 -3.12 -17.00
N VAL A 56 12.51 -2.49 -18.05
CA VAL A 56 12.51 -1.02 -18.19
C VAL A 56 11.69 -0.38 -17.07
N LEU A 57 10.49 -0.90 -16.80
CA LEU A 57 9.63 -0.41 -15.73
C LEU A 57 10.34 -0.46 -14.37
N LEU A 58 10.88 -1.63 -14.02
CA LEU A 58 11.66 -1.81 -12.80
C LEU A 58 12.85 -0.86 -12.80
N GLY A 59 13.67 -0.83 -13.85
CA GLY A 59 14.83 0.06 -13.96
C GLY A 59 14.51 1.54 -13.74
N LEU A 60 13.41 2.04 -14.30
CA LEU A 60 12.96 3.42 -14.12
C LEU A 60 12.44 3.69 -12.70
N THR A 61 11.63 2.79 -12.13
CA THR A 61 11.18 2.90 -10.74
C THR A 61 12.37 2.87 -9.77
N LEU A 62 13.31 1.96 -10.03
CA LEU A 62 14.56 1.78 -9.29
C LEU A 62 15.43 3.05 -9.35
N ALA A 63 15.58 3.66 -10.53
CA ALA A 63 16.31 4.90 -10.73
C ALA A 63 15.65 6.10 -10.04
N PHE A 64 14.33 6.21 -10.09
CA PHE A 64 13.60 7.27 -9.37
C PHE A 64 13.86 7.19 -7.87
N TYR A 65 13.78 5.99 -7.30
CA TYR A 65 13.99 5.74 -5.88
C TYR A 65 15.46 5.52 -5.49
N HIS A 66 16.45 5.91 -6.30
CA HIS A 66 17.88 5.63 -6.07
C HIS A 66 18.38 6.01 -4.66
N GLY A 67 17.83 7.05 -4.03
CA GLY A 67 18.16 7.43 -2.66
C GLY A 67 17.92 6.33 -1.62
N LEU A 68 16.93 5.45 -1.84
CA LEU A 68 16.63 4.31 -0.95
C LEU A 68 17.75 3.26 -0.91
N TRP A 69 18.62 3.22 -1.92
CA TRP A 69 19.60 2.16 -2.16
C TRP A 69 20.90 2.39 -1.42
N LEU A 70 21.23 3.64 -1.17
CA LEU A 70 22.53 4.04 -0.65
C LEU A 70 22.68 3.50 0.77
N PRO A 71 23.61 2.56 1.02
CA PRO A 71 23.74 1.93 2.33
C PRO A 71 24.08 2.96 3.40
N GLY A 72 23.53 2.77 4.60
CA GLY A 72 23.73 3.69 5.73
C GLY A 72 22.89 4.97 5.67
N LEU A 73 21.89 5.08 4.79
CA LEU A 73 20.88 6.12 4.89
C LEU A 73 19.65 5.63 5.65
N VAL A 74 19.02 6.51 6.43
CA VAL A 74 17.78 6.21 7.16
C VAL A 74 16.68 7.18 6.72
N LEU A 75 15.46 6.66 6.56
CA LEU A 75 14.26 7.48 6.35
C LEU A 75 13.88 8.15 7.67
N ILE A 76 14.09 9.47 7.77
CA ILE A 76 13.92 10.22 9.04
C ILE A 76 12.62 11.02 9.11
N LYS A 77 11.88 11.07 8.00
CA LYS A 77 10.64 11.85 7.92
C LYS A 77 9.55 11.24 8.80
N ARG A 78 8.96 12.09 9.68
CA ARG A 78 7.75 11.80 10.47
C ARG A 78 7.82 10.44 11.20
N ASP A 79 6.84 9.59 10.93
CA ASP A 79 6.57 8.36 11.67
C ASP A 79 7.53 7.25 11.27
N ALA A 80 8.19 7.34 10.11
CA ALA A 80 9.20 6.38 9.68
C ALA A 80 10.26 6.18 10.76
N PHE A 81 10.82 7.27 11.27
CA PHE A 81 11.87 7.22 12.29
C PHE A 81 11.34 7.20 13.72
N ARG A 82 10.30 7.98 14.01
CA ARG A 82 9.81 8.14 15.39
C ARG A 82 8.94 6.98 15.87
N LEU A 83 8.24 6.31 14.95
CA LEU A 83 7.26 5.28 15.27
C LEU A 83 7.68 3.92 14.71
N HIS A 84 7.87 3.83 13.39
CA HIS A 84 8.03 2.54 12.74
C HIS A 84 9.37 1.85 13.03
N LEU A 85 10.50 2.56 12.95
CA LEU A 85 11.80 1.96 13.23
C LEU A 85 11.92 1.41 14.66
N PRO A 86 11.56 2.14 15.74
CA PRO A 86 11.58 1.61 17.11
C PRO A 86 10.66 0.39 17.30
N ILE A 87 9.46 0.41 16.71
CA ILE A 87 8.53 -0.73 16.77
C ILE A 87 9.14 -1.97 16.10
N LYS A 88 9.78 -1.80 14.93
CA LYS A 88 10.44 -2.91 14.21
C LYS A 88 11.68 -3.42 14.94
N GLN A 89 12.45 -2.53 15.56
CA GLN A 89 13.57 -2.94 16.39
C GLN A 89 13.10 -3.79 17.58
N TYR A 90 12.12 -3.30 18.34
CA TYR A 90 11.56 -4.04 19.48
C TYR A 90 10.98 -5.40 19.07
N LEU A 91 10.26 -5.44 17.95
CA LEU A 91 9.71 -6.67 17.39
C LEU A 91 10.80 -7.73 17.16
N ILE A 92 11.89 -7.36 16.50
CA ILE A 92 12.95 -8.30 16.14
C ILE A 92 13.77 -8.71 17.36
N GLU A 93 14.05 -7.80 18.29
CA GLU A 93 14.73 -8.14 19.55
C GLU A 93 13.95 -9.23 20.32
N ARG A 94 12.62 -9.09 20.42
CA ARG A 94 11.77 -10.07 21.10
C ARG A 94 11.66 -11.39 20.36
N LEU A 95 11.40 -11.36 19.05
CA LEU A 95 11.29 -12.59 18.27
C LEU A 95 12.63 -13.34 18.20
N SER A 96 13.76 -12.63 18.16
CA SER A 96 15.10 -13.24 18.18
C SER A 96 15.41 -13.91 19.52
N ALA A 97 14.76 -13.47 20.61
CA ALA A 97 14.81 -14.14 21.90
C ALA A 97 13.83 -15.33 22.02
N GLY A 98 13.10 -15.66 20.94
CA GLY A 98 12.05 -16.69 20.96
C GLY A 98 10.76 -16.24 21.66
N GLU A 99 10.62 -14.95 21.95
CA GLU A 99 9.47 -14.37 22.64
C GLU A 99 8.53 -13.72 21.63
N LEU A 100 7.25 -14.08 21.67
CA LEU A 100 6.22 -13.35 20.92
C LEU A 100 5.85 -12.06 21.70
N PRO A 101 6.09 -10.85 21.16
CA PRO A 101 6.00 -9.61 21.93
C PRO A 101 4.56 -9.27 22.30
N GLN A 102 4.16 -9.48 23.56
CA GLN A 102 2.79 -9.19 24.01
C GLN A 102 2.60 -7.73 24.44
N TRP A 103 3.62 -7.12 25.04
CA TRP A 103 3.56 -5.79 25.66
C TRP A 103 4.64 -4.88 25.10
N PHE A 104 4.35 -3.59 24.96
CA PHE A 104 5.30 -2.56 24.54
C PHE A 104 5.41 -1.48 25.61
N PRO A 105 6.53 -1.39 26.35
CA PRO A 105 6.62 -0.55 27.54
C PRO A 105 6.93 0.93 27.24
N TYR A 106 7.26 1.28 26.00
CA TYR A 106 7.83 2.58 25.65
C TYR A 106 6.80 3.64 25.23
N GLU A 107 5.52 3.31 25.19
CA GLU A 107 4.45 4.21 24.74
C GLU A 107 3.28 4.20 25.72
N ALA A 108 2.83 5.38 26.13
CA ALA A 108 1.63 5.58 26.97
C ALA A 108 1.59 4.74 28.27
N LEU A 109 2.71 4.66 29.00
CA LEU A 109 2.89 3.78 30.18
C LEU A 109 2.77 2.28 29.90
N GLY A 110 2.77 1.93 28.61
CA GLY A 110 2.72 0.58 28.09
C GLY A 110 1.41 0.29 27.38
N ARG A 111 1.51 -0.50 26.30
CA ARG A 111 0.35 -0.94 25.53
C ARG A 111 0.50 -2.39 25.05
N PRO A 112 -0.61 -3.09 24.74
CA PRO A 112 -0.55 -4.33 23.99
C PRO A 112 0.18 -4.12 22.66
N PHE A 113 1.01 -5.08 22.24
CA PHE A 113 1.77 -4.98 21.00
C PHE A 113 1.07 -5.71 19.85
N ILE A 114 0.80 -7.01 19.98
CA ILE A 114 0.11 -7.80 18.92
C ILE A 114 -1.33 -7.36 18.73
N GLY A 115 -2.00 -6.98 19.82
CA GLY A 115 -3.36 -6.46 19.77
C GLY A 115 -3.46 -5.07 19.15
N VAL A 116 -2.34 -4.47 18.74
CA VAL A 116 -2.36 -3.22 17.97
C VAL A 116 -1.96 -3.51 16.53
N THR A 117 -2.77 -3.03 15.61
CA THR A 117 -2.76 -3.51 14.22
C THR A 117 -1.55 -3.03 13.45
N HIS A 118 -1.12 -1.78 13.66
CA HIS A 118 -0.03 -1.14 12.90
C HIS A 118 1.39 -1.69 13.18
N THR A 119 1.54 -2.75 13.96
CA THR A 119 2.86 -3.36 14.28
C THR A 119 3.37 -4.25 13.14
N GLY A 120 2.46 -4.85 12.36
CA GLY A 120 2.77 -5.69 11.21
C GLY A 120 3.61 -6.91 11.56
N VAL A 121 3.39 -7.52 12.73
CA VAL A 121 4.17 -8.66 13.26
C VAL A 121 4.15 -9.83 12.29
N PHE A 122 2.95 -10.21 11.83
CA PHE A 122 2.72 -11.38 11.01
C PHE A 122 2.82 -11.13 9.49
N HIS A 123 3.28 -9.93 9.10
CA HIS A 123 3.46 -9.62 7.69
C HIS A 123 4.69 -10.34 7.11
N PRO A 124 4.66 -10.81 5.85
CA PRO A 124 5.83 -11.43 5.21
C PRO A 124 7.09 -10.56 5.23
N PHE A 125 6.95 -9.24 5.22
CA PHE A 125 8.10 -8.32 5.30
C PHE A 125 8.85 -8.43 6.62
N THR A 126 8.26 -8.93 7.70
CA THR A 126 8.98 -9.18 8.97
C THR A 126 10.20 -10.08 8.75
N SER A 127 10.15 -11.01 7.80
CA SER A 127 11.32 -11.84 7.42
C SER A 127 12.54 -11.02 7.00
N LEU A 128 12.35 -9.88 6.30
CA LEU A 128 13.43 -9.00 5.88
C LEU A 128 14.17 -8.39 7.07
N TYR A 129 13.48 -8.16 8.18
CA TYR A 129 14.07 -7.58 9.38
C TYR A 129 14.85 -8.59 10.24
N PHE A 130 14.76 -9.89 9.93
CA PHE A 130 15.70 -10.90 10.46
C PHE A 130 16.97 -11.02 9.61
N LEU A 131 16.88 -10.74 8.31
CA LEU A 131 17.98 -10.90 7.36
C LEU A 131 18.87 -9.65 7.26
N LEU A 132 18.31 -8.48 7.52
CA LEU A 132 18.95 -7.18 7.34
C LEU A 132 18.89 -6.35 8.63
N LEU A 133 19.77 -5.35 8.74
CA LEU A 133 19.66 -4.33 9.79
C LEU A 133 18.32 -3.59 9.67
N ILE A 134 17.73 -3.18 10.79
CA ILE A 134 16.38 -2.58 10.83
C ILE A 134 16.19 -1.42 9.82
N PRO A 135 17.12 -0.45 9.68
CA PRO A 135 16.96 0.61 8.68
C PRO A 135 17.06 0.11 7.24
N ASP A 136 17.86 -0.93 6.99
CA ASP A 136 18.04 -1.52 5.66
C ASP A 136 16.81 -2.33 5.27
N ALA A 137 16.28 -3.14 6.20
CA ALA A 137 15.03 -3.87 6.05
C ALA A 137 13.85 -2.93 5.80
N TYR A 138 13.77 -1.81 6.52
CA TYR A 138 12.72 -0.81 6.32
C TYR A 138 12.77 -0.21 4.91
N ARG A 139 13.95 0.20 4.44
CA ARG A 139 14.13 0.74 3.08
C ARG A 139 13.85 -0.29 2.00
N ALA A 140 14.32 -1.52 2.18
CA ALA A 140 14.06 -2.62 1.27
C ALA A 140 12.56 -2.92 1.17
N SER A 141 11.85 -2.91 2.30
CA SER A 141 10.41 -3.11 2.35
C SER A 141 9.65 -1.98 1.64
N THR A 142 10.03 -0.72 1.86
CA THR A 142 9.48 0.45 1.13
C THR A 142 9.72 0.32 -0.38
N LEU A 143 10.95 -0.01 -0.80
CA LEU A 143 11.28 -0.16 -2.22
C LEU A 143 10.50 -1.31 -2.85
N LEU A 144 10.42 -2.46 -2.18
CA LEU A 144 9.67 -3.62 -2.65
C LEU A 144 8.19 -3.29 -2.84
N SER A 145 7.58 -2.54 -1.92
CA SER A 145 6.21 -2.02 -2.10
C SER A 145 6.09 -1.19 -3.37
N CYS A 146 6.98 -0.22 -3.61
CA CYS A 146 6.93 0.61 -4.82
C CYS A 146 7.12 -0.20 -6.12
N LEU A 147 7.93 -1.26 -6.10
CA LEU A 147 8.09 -2.17 -7.24
C LEU A 147 6.82 -3.01 -7.45
N LEU A 148 6.20 -3.49 -6.38
CA LEU A 148 4.92 -4.20 -6.43
C LEU A 148 3.82 -3.31 -7.02
N ALA A 149 3.79 -2.02 -6.69
CA ALA A 149 2.89 -1.04 -7.30
C ALA A 149 3.10 -0.93 -8.82
N ALA A 150 4.35 -0.75 -9.25
CA ALA A 150 4.69 -0.61 -10.67
C ALA A 150 4.28 -1.87 -11.45
N VAL A 151 4.75 -3.04 -11.00
CA VAL A 151 4.47 -4.33 -11.64
C VAL A 151 2.97 -4.64 -11.59
N GLY A 152 2.31 -4.37 -10.46
CA GLY A 152 0.88 -4.59 -10.29
C GLY A 152 0.05 -3.79 -11.27
N ALA A 153 0.31 -2.50 -11.40
CA ALA A 153 -0.39 -1.62 -12.33
C ALA A 153 -0.10 -1.99 -13.79
N PHE A 154 1.14 -2.41 -14.11
CA PHE A 154 1.45 -2.97 -15.42
C PHE A 154 0.63 -4.24 -15.71
N VAL A 155 0.62 -5.22 -14.80
CA VAL A 155 -0.12 -6.48 -14.94
C VAL A 155 -1.62 -6.20 -15.11
N LEU A 156 -2.19 -5.33 -14.28
CA LEU A 156 -3.58 -4.92 -14.39
C LEU A 156 -3.87 -4.27 -15.75
N GLY A 157 -3.03 -3.34 -16.21
CA GLY A 157 -3.17 -2.71 -17.52
C GLY A 157 -3.13 -3.73 -18.67
N ARG A 158 -2.25 -4.73 -18.58
CA ARG A 158 -2.19 -5.83 -19.56
C ARG A 158 -3.45 -6.69 -19.55
N MET A 159 -4.01 -6.96 -18.36
CA MET A 159 -5.29 -7.68 -18.22
C MET A 159 -6.48 -6.88 -18.76
N LEU A 160 -6.43 -5.56 -18.65
CA LEU A 160 -7.42 -4.63 -19.23
C LEU A 160 -7.21 -4.38 -20.73
N ASN A 161 -6.35 -5.17 -21.39
CA ASN A 161 -6.03 -5.08 -22.82
C ASN A 161 -5.38 -3.76 -23.26
N PHE A 162 -4.73 -3.02 -22.37
CA PHE A 162 -3.92 -1.87 -22.76
C PHE A 162 -2.75 -2.32 -23.64
N SER A 163 -2.27 -1.44 -24.52
CA SER A 163 -1.01 -1.69 -25.25
C SER A 163 0.15 -1.85 -24.27
N ARG A 164 1.25 -2.49 -24.69
CA ARG A 164 2.42 -2.67 -23.80
C ARG A 164 2.95 -1.33 -23.27
N SER A 165 3.04 -0.34 -24.16
CA SER A 165 3.45 1.02 -23.79
C SER A 165 2.45 1.68 -22.85
N GLY A 166 1.14 1.51 -23.09
CA GLY A 166 0.10 2.03 -22.20
C GLY A 166 0.15 1.41 -20.80
N ALA A 167 0.40 0.09 -20.71
CA ALA A 167 0.58 -0.58 -19.42
C ALA A 167 1.87 -0.15 -18.71
N LEU A 168 2.95 0.11 -19.44
CA LEU A 168 4.20 0.63 -18.88
C LEU A 168 3.99 2.04 -18.30
N VAL A 169 3.32 2.92 -19.06
CA VAL A 169 2.95 4.26 -18.59
C VAL A 169 2.04 4.18 -17.37
N ALA A 170 1.06 3.28 -17.35
CA ALA A 170 0.20 3.07 -16.18
C ALA A 170 0.99 2.61 -14.94
N GLY A 171 1.94 1.68 -15.13
CA GLY A 171 2.84 1.22 -14.08
C GLY A 171 3.67 2.36 -13.47
N LEU A 172 4.29 3.18 -14.32
CA LEU A 172 5.08 4.33 -13.89
C LEU A 172 4.20 5.41 -13.24
N ALA A 173 3.09 5.77 -13.88
CA ALA A 173 2.19 6.81 -13.38
C ALA A 173 1.63 6.46 -12.00
N PHE A 174 1.31 5.19 -11.75
CA PHE A 174 0.85 4.73 -10.44
C PHE A 174 1.99 4.76 -9.41
N ALA A 175 3.11 4.09 -9.68
CA ALA A 175 4.23 3.93 -8.74
C ALA A 175 4.97 5.23 -8.39
N LEU A 176 4.95 6.20 -9.32
CA LEU A 176 5.63 7.50 -9.19
C LEU A 176 4.64 8.65 -8.92
N SER A 177 3.37 8.34 -8.64
CA SER A 177 2.38 9.35 -8.29
C SER A 177 2.76 10.08 -7.00
N GLY A 178 2.45 11.37 -6.91
CA GLY A 178 2.76 12.19 -5.73
C GLY A 178 2.15 11.62 -4.44
N TYR A 179 1.00 10.94 -4.53
CA TYR A 179 0.38 10.26 -3.40
C TYR A 179 1.25 9.10 -2.87
N LEU A 180 1.69 8.17 -3.74
CA LEU A 180 2.55 7.05 -3.32
C LEU A 180 3.89 7.56 -2.77
N VAL A 181 4.50 8.53 -3.44
CA VAL A 181 5.76 9.13 -2.98
C VAL A 181 5.60 9.78 -1.60
N SER A 182 4.47 10.42 -1.34
CA SER A 182 4.18 11.06 -0.06
C SER A 182 3.98 10.07 1.08
N LEU A 183 3.51 8.85 0.79
CA LEU A 183 3.31 7.77 1.78
C LEU A 183 4.59 6.99 2.13
N THR A 184 5.73 7.32 1.53
CA THR A 184 7.00 6.61 1.80
C THR A 184 7.47 6.69 3.25
N ASP A 185 6.91 7.60 4.04
CA ASP A 185 7.16 7.72 5.49
C ASP A 185 6.25 6.83 6.36
N HIS A 186 5.21 6.20 5.79
CA HIS A 186 4.30 5.29 6.48
C HIS A 186 4.16 3.97 5.74
N ILE A 187 5.03 3.02 6.07
CA ILE A 187 5.12 1.74 5.36
C ILE A 187 3.83 0.93 5.33
N ALA A 188 3.01 0.98 6.39
CA ALA A 188 1.76 0.23 6.45
C ALA A 188 0.77 0.71 5.38
N TYR A 189 0.53 2.02 5.30
CA TYR A 189 -0.34 2.62 4.30
C TYR A 189 0.25 2.52 2.89
N LEU A 190 1.57 2.70 2.75
CA LEU A 190 2.26 2.56 1.47
C LEU A 190 2.09 1.16 0.88
N TYR A 191 2.36 0.12 1.66
CA TYR A 191 2.25 -1.26 1.18
C TYR A 191 0.84 -1.54 0.67
N SER A 192 -0.18 -1.17 1.45
CA SER A 192 -1.58 -1.43 1.13
C SER A 192 -2.01 -0.81 -0.20
N ILE A 193 -1.69 0.47 -0.42
CA ILE A 193 -2.00 1.11 -1.71
C ILE A 193 -1.16 0.51 -2.84
N CYS A 194 0.08 0.12 -2.58
CA CYS A 194 0.95 -0.46 -3.59
C CYS A 194 0.47 -1.81 -4.10
N VAL A 195 -0.18 -2.63 -3.26
CA VAL A 195 -0.71 -3.93 -3.69
C VAL A 195 -2.10 -3.85 -4.33
N LEU A 196 -2.77 -2.70 -4.25
CA LEU A 196 -4.11 -2.50 -4.81
C LEU A 196 -4.23 -2.90 -6.29
N PRO A 197 -3.30 -2.54 -7.20
CA PRO A 197 -3.42 -2.96 -8.59
C PRO A 197 -3.31 -4.48 -8.78
N LEU A 198 -2.48 -5.16 -7.97
CA LEU A 198 -2.39 -6.62 -7.95
C LEU A 198 -3.68 -7.24 -7.41
N PHE A 199 -4.27 -6.64 -6.39
CA PHE A 199 -5.56 -7.06 -5.85
C PHE A 199 -6.66 -6.97 -6.92
N CYS A 200 -6.77 -5.84 -7.64
CA CYS A 200 -7.71 -5.70 -8.76
C CYS A 200 -7.45 -6.69 -9.89
N ALA A 201 -6.18 -6.95 -10.23
CA ALA A 201 -5.82 -7.96 -11.24
C ALA A 201 -6.22 -9.37 -10.80
N ALA A 202 -6.02 -9.71 -9.52
CA ALA A 202 -6.42 -10.98 -8.95
C ALA A 202 -7.96 -11.11 -8.88
N LEU A 203 -8.68 -10.03 -8.55
CA LEU A 203 -10.14 -9.97 -8.59
C LEU A 203 -10.70 -10.20 -9.99
N GLU A 204 -10.14 -9.53 -11.00
CA GLU A 204 -10.54 -9.72 -12.40
C GLU A 204 -10.45 -11.21 -12.79
N LYS A 205 -9.35 -11.88 -12.39
CA LYS A 205 -9.16 -13.30 -12.63
C LYS A 205 -10.13 -14.18 -11.82
N ALA A 206 -10.42 -13.81 -10.57
CA ALA A 206 -11.38 -14.51 -9.72
C ALA A 206 -12.82 -14.39 -10.24
N LEU A 207 -13.20 -13.26 -10.84
CA LEU A 207 -14.54 -13.01 -11.37
C LEU A 207 -14.78 -13.68 -12.73
N VAL A 208 -13.76 -13.77 -13.58
CA VAL A 208 -13.87 -14.37 -14.93
C VAL A 208 -13.51 -15.86 -14.92
N GLY A 209 -12.58 -16.28 -14.07
CA GLY A 209 -12.04 -17.64 -14.02
C GLY A 209 -12.83 -18.63 -13.16
N SER A 210 -12.18 -19.73 -12.80
CA SER A 210 -12.68 -20.73 -11.85
C SER A 210 -12.73 -20.19 -10.41
N ARG A 211 -13.61 -20.73 -9.57
CA ARG A 211 -13.73 -20.35 -8.15
C ARG A 211 -12.41 -20.46 -7.37
N ALA A 212 -11.52 -21.39 -7.72
CA ALA A 212 -10.20 -21.49 -7.08
C ALA A 212 -9.36 -20.20 -7.19
N TRP A 213 -9.62 -19.33 -8.17
CA TRP A 213 -8.93 -18.04 -8.29
C TRP A 213 -9.32 -17.03 -7.21
N THR A 214 -10.36 -17.27 -6.40
CA THR A 214 -10.69 -16.41 -5.24
C THR A 214 -9.60 -16.41 -4.17
N VAL A 215 -8.73 -17.41 -4.15
CA VAL A 215 -7.58 -17.50 -3.24
C VAL A 215 -6.57 -16.38 -3.49
N ALA A 216 -6.36 -15.98 -4.75
CA ALA A 216 -5.37 -14.96 -5.10
C ALA A 216 -5.70 -13.56 -4.54
N PRO A 217 -6.91 -12.98 -4.77
CA PRO A 217 -7.25 -11.70 -4.16
C PRO A 217 -7.37 -11.82 -2.64
N ALA A 218 -7.81 -12.97 -2.10
CA ALA A 218 -7.85 -13.19 -0.65
C ALA A 218 -6.46 -13.13 0.00
N ALA A 219 -5.46 -13.74 -0.62
CA ALA A 219 -4.09 -13.72 -0.13
C ALA A 219 -3.50 -12.31 -0.15
N VAL A 220 -3.67 -11.56 -1.25
CA VAL A 220 -3.22 -10.16 -1.34
C VAL A 220 -3.93 -9.31 -0.28
N TRP A 221 -5.24 -9.44 -0.16
CA TRP A 221 -6.03 -8.69 0.81
C TRP A 221 -5.66 -9.04 2.26
N ALA A 222 -5.37 -10.30 2.57
CA ALA A 222 -4.87 -10.71 3.87
C ALA A 222 -3.57 -9.98 4.23
N THR A 223 -2.65 -9.79 3.28
CA THR A 223 -1.40 -9.06 3.55
C THR A 223 -1.62 -7.59 3.95
N VAL A 224 -2.69 -6.95 3.46
CA VAL A 224 -3.07 -5.58 3.85
C VAL A 224 -3.47 -5.52 5.33
N PHE A 225 -4.23 -6.52 5.81
CA PHE A 225 -4.54 -6.62 7.24
C PHE A 225 -3.31 -7.00 8.07
N LEU A 226 -2.45 -7.89 7.56
CA LEU A 226 -1.26 -8.36 8.25
C LEU A 226 -0.17 -7.29 8.39
N ILE A 227 -0.05 -6.34 7.44
CA ILE A 227 0.88 -5.19 7.59
C ILE A 227 0.37 -4.21 8.66
N GLY A 228 -0.94 -4.24 8.94
CA GLY A 228 -1.56 -3.46 10.00
C GLY A 228 -2.52 -2.37 9.58
N ASP A 229 -2.90 -2.34 8.30
CA ASP A 229 -3.75 -1.31 7.74
C ASP A 229 -5.19 -1.81 7.55
N ILE A 230 -5.96 -1.75 8.62
CA ILE A 230 -7.39 -2.08 8.58
C ILE A 230 -8.14 -1.08 7.70
N GLN A 231 -7.67 0.17 7.62
CA GLN A 231 -8.36 1.23 6.89
C GLN A 231 -8.38 0.94 5.39
N THR A 232 -7.21 0.69 4.80
CA THR A 232 -7.15 0.29 3.39
C THR A 232 -7.79 -1.07 3.17
N GLY A 233 -7.66 -1.99 4.14
CA GLY A 233 -8.33 -3.29 4.07
C GLY A 233 -9.86 -3.18 3.92
N TYR A 234 -10.53 -2.24 4.58
CA TYR A 234 -11.96 -2.06 4.34
C TYR A 234 -12.24 -1.38 2.99
N TYR A 235 -11.39 -0.42 2.55
CA TYR A 235 -11.53 0.22 1.24
C TYR A 235 -11.41 -0.77 0.09
N ASP A 236 -10.52 -1.75 0.19
CA ASP A 236 -10.39 -2.85 -0.76
C ASP A 236 -11.70 -3.63 -0.91
N GLY A 237 -12.49 -3.77 0.15
CA GLY A 237 -13.83 -4.37 0.09
C GLY A 237 -14.81 -3.55 -0.75
N PHE A 238 -14.83 -2.23 -0.58
CA PHE A 238 -15.63 -1.34 -1.43
C PHE A 238 -15.16 -1.35 -2.88
N ILE A 239 -13.86 -1.36 -3.11
CA ILE A 239 -13.27 -1.47 -4.45
C ILE A 239 -13.65 -2.82 -5.07
N ALA A 240 -13.58 -3.91 -4.33
CA ALA A 240 -13.97 -5.23 -4.81
C ALA A 240 -15.45 -5.29 -5.22
N LEU A 241 -16.33 -4.67 -4.44
CA LEU A 241 -17.76 -4.54 -4.76
C LEU A 241 -17.96 -3.71 -6.03
N ALA A 242 -17.37 -2.51 -6.10
CA ALA A 242 -17.46 -1.65 -7.26
C ALA A 242 -16.91 -2.31 -8.53
N TRP A 243 -15.78 -3.01 -8.40
CA TRP A 243 -15.14 -3.75 -9.48
C TRP A 243 -16.04 -4.87 -9.98
N ALA A 244 -16.61 -5.68 -9.08
CA ALA A 244 -17.53 -6.75 -9.46
C ALA A 244 -18.80 -6.22 -10.12
N MET A 245 -19.36 -5.10 -9.64
CA MET A 245 -20.52 -4.47 -10.27
C MET A 245 -20.23 -4.01 -11.70
N ALA A 246 -19.03 -3.48 -11.95
CA ALA A 246 -18.63 -2.98 -13.26
C ALA A 246 -18.17 -4.08 -14.23
N ARG A 247 -17.59 -5.17 -13.73
CA ARG A 247 -16.79 -6.12 -14.54
C ARG A 247 -17.27 -7.56 -14.52
N ALA A 248 -18.13 -7.98 -13.58
CA ALA A 248 -18.53 -9.38 -13.50
C ALA A 248 -19.32 -9.82 -14.75
N PRO A 249 -18.85 -10.82 -15.52
CA PRO A 249 -19.52 -11.26 -16.74
C PRO A 249 -20.75 -12.16 -16.50
N GLY A 250 -20.92 -12.65 -15.28
CA GLY A 250 -21.93 -13.65 -14.91
C GLY A 250 -23.06 -13.10 -14.05
N SER A 251 -23.79 -14.01 -13.40
CA SER A 251 -24.84 -13.65 -12.46
C SER A 251 -24.25 -12.85 -11.28
N ARG A 252 -24.95 -11.78 -10.88
CA ARG A 252 -24.62 -10.98 -9.69
C ARG A 252 -24.49 -11.86 -8.44
N ARG A 253 -25.30 -12.92 -8.33
CA ARG A 253 -25.25 -13.86 -7.20
C ARG A 253 -23.91 -14.60 -7.14
N GLU A 254 -23.38 -15.04 -8.27
CA GLU A 254 -22.09 -15.73 -8.33
C GLU A 254 -20.93 -14.77 -8.03
N ALA A 255 -21.02 -13.52 -8.51
CA ALA A 255 -20.04 -12.49 -8.17
C ALA A 255 -20.05 -12.21 -6.65
N CYS A 256 -21.23 -12.03 -6.04
CA CYS A 256 -21.36 -11.86 -4.59
C CYS A 256 -20.80 -13.06 -3.82
N LEU A 257 -21.08 -14.29 -4.28
CA LEU A 257 -20.53 -15.50 -3.66
C LEU A 257 -18.99 -15.51 -3.72
N ARG A 258 -18.40 -15.15 -4.86
CA ARG A 258 -16.93 -15.11 -5.01
C ARG A 258 -16.29 -14.03 -4.15
N LEU A 259 -16.92 -12.86 -4.06
CA LEU A 259 -16.47 -11.79 -3.17
C LEU A 259 -16.57 -12.21 -1.71
N PHE A 260 -17.68 -12.85 -1.32
CA PHE A 260 -17.84 -13.39 0.03
C PHE A 260 -16.76 -14.41 0.35
N LEU A 261 -16.52 -15.38 -0.54
CA LEU A 261 -15.46 -16.39 -0.36
C LEU A 261 -14.07 -15.75 -0.27
N ALA A 262 -13.76 -14.75 -1.10
CA ALA A 262 -12.48 -14.05 -1.06
C ALA A 262 -12.31 -13.24 0.23
N GLY A 263 -13.35 -12.52 0.67
CA GLY A 263 -13.34 -11.74 1.91
C GLY A 263 -13.25 -12.63 3.15
N SER A 264 -14.05 -13.70 3.23
CA SER A 264 -14.00 -14.67 4.33
C SER A 264 -12.63 -15.34 4.42
N LEU A 265 -12.04 -15.72 3.27
CA LEU A 265 -10.70 -16.29 3.25
C LEU A 265 -9.63 -15.26 3.64
N ALA A 266 -9.75 -14.00 3.21
CA ALA A 266 -8.82 -12.94 3.63
C ALA A 266 -8.85 -12.72 5.15
N VAL A 267 -10.04 -12.67 5.75
CA VAL A 267 -10.22 -12.55 7.21
C VAL A 267 -9.67 -13.78 7.92
N LEU A 268 -9.91 -14.99 7.39
CA LEU A 268 -9.38 -16.22 7.97
C LEU A 268 -7.84 -16.25 7.94
N LEU A 269 -7.23 -15.84 6.83
CA LEU A 269 -5.77 -15.76 6.69
C LEU A 269 -5.16 -14.66 7.60
N ALA A 270 -5.87 -13.56 7.80
CA ALA A 270 -5.46 -12.46 8.65
C ALA A 270 -5.90 -12.61 10.12
N CYS A 271 -6.56 -13.72 10.48
CA CYS A 271 -7.20 -13.88 11.80
C CYS A 271 -6.18 -13.80 12.95
N ILE A 272 -4.94 -14.23 12.69
CA ILE A 272 -3.83 -14.17 13.65
C ILE A 272 -3.50 -12.73 14.07
N GLN A 273 -3.76 -11.75 13.20
CA GLN A 273 -3.61 -10.32 13.50
C GLN A 273 -4.94 -9.68 13.92
N LEU A 274 -6.05 -10.03 13.26
CA LEU A 274 -7.36 -9.44 13.50
C LEU A 274 -8.00 -9.86 14.82
N GLY A 275 -7.81 -11.11 15.26
CA GLY A 275 -8.37 -11.64 16.50
C GLY A 275 -7.86 -10.90 17.74
N PRO A 276 -6.52 -10.85 17.97
CA PRO A 276 -5.96 -10.08 19.07
C PRO A 276 -6.31 -8.59 19.01
N ALA A 277 -6.35 -8.03 17.80
CA ALA A 277 -6.76 -6.64 17.60
C ALA A 277 -8.21 -6.38 18.02
N ALA A 278 -9.13 -7.27 17.67
CA ALA A 278 -10.53 -7.17 18.08
C ALA A 278 -10.68 -7.26 19.61
N ALA A 279 -9.92 -8.16 20.25
CA ALA A 279 -9.95 -8.30 21.71
C ALA A 279 -9.46 -7.03 22.43
N VAL A 280 -8.38 -6.41 21.95
CA VAL A 280 -7.88 -5.14 22.51
C VAL A 280 -8.82 -3.99 22.19
N PHE A 281 -9.37 -3.92 20.97
CA PHE A 281 -10.31 -2.89 20.57
C PHE A 281 -11.57 -2.90 21.44
N ALA A 282 -12.15 -4.08 21.73
CA ALA A 282 -13.34 -4.23 22.56
C ALA A 282 -13.16 -3.71 23.99
N ASN A 283 -11.93 -3.73 24.52
CA ASN A 283 -11.59 -3.21 25.84
C ASN A 283 -11.04 -1.78 25.82
N SER A 284 -11.01 -1.13 24.66
CA SER A 284 -10.46 0.22 24.50
C SER A 284 -11.52 1.30 24.75
N THR A 285 -11.07 2.51 25.07
CA THR A 285 -11.94 3.69 25.17
C THR A 285 -12.71 3.98 23.88
N ARG A 286 -12.20 3.54 22.73
CA ARG A 286 -12.85 3.72 21.41
C ARG A 286 -14.09 2.85 21.21
N ALA A 287 -14.25 1.79 21.99
CA ALA A 287 -15.44 0.93 21.96
C ALA A 287 -16.53 1.41 22.94
N GLN A 288 -16.26 2.42 23.77
CA GLN A 288 -17.23 2.95 24.72
C GLN A 288 -18.30 3.76 23.97
N PRO A 289 -19.60 3.41 24.07
CA PRO A 289 -20.66 4.08 23.31
C PRO A 289 -20.78 5.57 23.59
N THR A 290 -20.50 5.98 24.83
CA THR A 290 -20.64 7.36 25.32
C THR A 290 -19.67 8.33 24.66
N SER A 291 -18.48 7.87 24.27
CA SER A 291 -17.44 8.70 23.66
C SER A 291 -17.27 8.43 22.17
N PHE A 292 -18.05 7.50 21.60
CA PHE A 292 -17.91 7.10 20.19
C PHE A 292 -18.10 8.29 19.23
N HIS A 293 -19.16 9.09 19.43
CA HIS A 293 -19.43 10.24 18.57
C HIS A 293 -18.34 11.30 18.63
N GLU A 294 -17.80 11.58 19.82
CA GLU A 294 -16.70 12.53 19.99
C GLU A 294 -15.45 12.03 19.28
N HIS A 295 -15.07 10.77 19.48
CA HIS A 295 -13.91 10.17 18.81
C HIS A 295 -14.09 10.08 17.28
N ALA A 296 -15.31 9.89 16.79
CA ALA A 296 -15.60 9.84 15.35
C ALA A 296 -15.49 11.22 14.69
N LEU A 297 -15.93 12.28 15.39
CA LEU A 297 -15.83 13.65 14.89
C LEU A 297 -14.42 14.23 15.07
N TYR A 298 -13.64 13.71 16.02
CA TYR A 298 -12.25 14.11 16.23
C TYR A 298 -11.40 13.80 14.98
N TRP A 299 -10.78 14.85 14.41
CA TRP A 299 -10.01 14.77 13.14
C TRP A 299 -10.83 14.34 11.92
N SER A 300 -12.16 14.45 11.98
CA SER A 300 -13.00 14.29 10.79
C SER A 300 -12.65 15.35 9.75
N THR A 301 -12.46 14.92 8.50
CA THR A 301 -12.09 15.82 7.41
C THR A 301 -13.32 16.60 6.94
N HIS A 302 -13.30 17.92 7.06
CA HIS A 302 -14.38 18.78 6.57
C HIS A 302 -14.58 18.58 5.05
N PRO A 303 -15.82 18.49 4.54
CA PRO A 303 -16.08 18.23 3.10
C PRO A 303 -15.40 19.21 2.15
N LEU A 304 -15.24 20.47 2.56
CA LEU A 304 -14.51 21.49 1.79
C LEU A 304 -13.02 21.17 1.60
N ARG A 305 -12.44 20.22 2.35
CA ARG A 305 -11.07 19.77 2.13
C ARG A 305 -10.90 19.18 0.73
N LEU A 306 -11.94 18.63 0.12
CA LEU A 306 -11.90 18.16 -1.26
C LEU A 306 -11.56 19.29 -2.25
N VAL A 307 -11.99 20.52 -1.98
CA VAL A 307 -11.67 21.70 -2.80
C VAL A 307 -10.17 22.00 -2.72
N THR A 308 -9.54 21.77 -1.57
CA THR A 308 -8.09 21.99 -1.40
C THR A 308 -7.23 21.02 -2.20
N VAL A 309 -7.77 19.85 -2.62
CA VAL A 309 -7.06 18.95 -3.55
C VAL A 309 -6.92 19.60 -4.93
N LEU A 310 -7.91 20.38 -5.36
CA LEU A 310 -7.88 21.13 -6.62
C LEU A 310 -7.13 22.46 -6.47
N ALA A 311 -7.17 23.04 -5.27
CA ALA A 311 -6.53 24.30 -4.91
C ALA A 311 -5.18 24.12 -4.19
N SER A 312 -4.51 22.97 -4.37
CA SER A 312 -3.26 22.62 -3.65
C SER A 312 -2.19 23.73 -3.63
N PRO A 313 -2.00 24.56 -4.67
CA PRO A 313 -1.04 25.67 -4.63
C PRO A 313 -1.46 26.84 -3.71
N ILE A 314 -2.74 26.98 -3.37
CA ILE A 314 -3.29 28.11 -2.60
C ILE A 314 -3.08 27.91 -1.09
N GLY A 315 -2.98 26.66 -0.64
CA GLY A 315 -2.78 26.30 0.77
C GLY A 315 -1.32 26.24 1.23
N GLU A 316 -0.35 26.39 0.33
CA GLU A 316 1.08 26.23 0.65
C GLU A 316 1.60 27.34 1.59
N ASN A 317 0.96 28.51 1.56
CA ASN A 317 1.26 29.65 2.43
C ASN A 317 0.26 29.84 3.58
N ALA A 318 -0.71 28.95 3.73
CA ALA A 318 -1.71 29.05 4.81
C ALA A 318 -1.10 28.57 6.13
N ASP A 319 -1.42 29.25 7.24
CA ASP A 319 -0.98 28.82 8.57
C ASP A 319 -1.51 27.40 8.86
N PRO A 320 -0.62 26.42 9.16
CA PRO A 320 -1.04 25.07 9.52
C PRO A 320 -2.04 25.00 10.66
N ALA A 321 -2.00 25.96 11.60
CA ALA A 321 -2.93 26.04 12.72
C ALA A 321 -4.34 26.43 12.26
N ASP A 322 -4.45 27.42 11.38
CA ASP A 322 -5.72 27.87 10.81
C ASP A 322 -6.34 26.78 9.92
N VAL A 323 -5.50 26.10 9.12
CA VAL A 323 -5.91 24.95 8.32
C VAL A 323 -6.39 23.81 9.22
N GLY A 324 -5.66 23.52 10.31
CA GLY A 324 -6.04 22.55 11.33
C GLY A 324 -7.40 22.84 11.94
N HIS A 325 -7.58 24.09 12.41
CA HIS A 325 -8.80 24.54 13.05
C HIS A 325 -10.00 24.48 12.08
N PHE A 326 -9.85 25.03 10.88
CA PHE A 326 -10.95 25.11 9.92
C PHE A 326 -11.37 23.75 9.37
N PHE A 327 -10.41 22.88 8.99
CA PHE A 327 -10.72 21.63 8.32
C PHE A 327 -10.88 20.42 9.24
N PHE A 328 -10.35 20.48 10.47
CA PHE A 328 -10.35 19.35 11.40
C PHE A 328 -10.90 19.70 12.78
N GLY A 329 -11.34 20.96 13.00
CA GLY A 329 -11.95 21.41 14.25
C GLY A 329 -10.98 21.41 15.43
N THR A 330 -9.66 21.47 15.19
CA THR A 330 -8.67 21.48 16.27
C THR A 330 -8.74 22.81 17.03
N ARG A 331 -9.16 22.81 18.30
CA ARG A 331 -9.13 24.02 19.13
C ARG A 331 -7.67 24.52 19.27
N PRO A 332 -7.42 25.83 19.22
CA PRO A 332 -6.12 26.37 19.59
C PRO A 332 -5.82 25.93 21.02
N LEU A 333 -4.59 25.47 21.29
CA LEU A 333 -4.15 25.19 22.66
C LEU A 333 -4.05 26.51 23.43
N GLU A 334 -5.16 26.97 23.99
CA GLU A 334 -5.16 28.07 24.96
C GLU A 334 -4.46 27.61 26.24
N GLY A 335 -3.29 28.19 26.52
CA GLY A 335 -2.84 28.36 27.91
C GLY A 335 -1.97 27.27 28.55
N ARG A 336 -1.22 26.45 27.80
CA ARG A 336 -0.05 25.74 28.38
C ARG A 336 1.18 25.97 27.52
N GLY A 337 2.23 26.47 28.17
CA GLY A 337 3.46 26.96 27.55
C GLY A 337 4.02 26.04 26.48
N ARG A 338 4.67 26.68 25.50
CA ARG A 338 5.43 26.11 24.36
C ARG A 338 5.96 24.71 24.66
N CYS A 339 5.16 23.70 24.34
CA CYS A 339 5.57 22.31 24.34
C CYS A 339 5.29 21.74 22.95
N PHE A 340 6.35 21.73 22.14
CA PHE A 340 6.57 20.83 21.00
C PHE A 340 5.52 20.84 19.86
N LEU A 341 5.41 21.98 19.17
CA LEU A 341 5.46 21.93 17.72
C LEU A 341 6.94 22.03 17.34
N PRO A 342 7.55 21.05 16.64
CA PRO A 342 8.89 21.26 16.11
C PRO A 342 8.78 22.46 15.18
N SER A 343 9.57 23.48 15.48
CA SER A 343 9.81 24.63 14.63
C SER A 343 9.79 24.20 13.16
N ALA A 344 8.84 24.75 12.39
CA ALA A 344 9.04 24.97 10.97
C ALA A 344 10.28 25.87 10.87
N GLY A 345 11.46 25.23 10.90
CA GLY A 345 12.67 25.85 10.44
C GLY A 345 12.41 26.23 8.99
N THR A 346 12.61 27.49 8.68
CA THR A 346 12.74 28.05 7.34
C THR A 346 13.72 27.19 6.54
N ALA A 347 13.19 26.16 5.90
CA ALA A 347 13.85 25.39 4.87
C ALA A 347 13.15 25.80 3.57
N ASP A 348 13.89 26.51 2.73
CA ASP A 348 13.57 26.80 1.34
C ASP A 348 12.64 25.73 0.73
N SER A 349 11.42 26.14 0.40
CA SER A 349 10.35 25.28 -0.14
C SER A 349 10.59 24.86 -1.59
N THR A 350 11.82 24.93 -2.11
CA THR A 350 12.17 24.47 -3.46
C THR A 350 12.65 23.03 -3.52
N ARG A 351 12.66 22.27 -2.41
CA ARG A 351 12.97 20.82 -2.44
C ARG A 351 12.02 20.01 -1.58
N SER A 352 11.13 19.27 -2.24
CA SER A 352 10.47 18.06 -1.72
C SER A 352 11.51 16.97 -1.41
N SER A 353 12.34 17.21 -0.41
CA SER A 353 13.46 16.35 -0.07
C SER A 353 13.11 15.55 1.18
N THR A 354 12.87 14.26 0.99
CA THR A 354 13.07 13.25 2.03
C THR A 354 14.46 13.49 2.63
N VAL A 355 14.51 13.92 3.89
CA VAL A 355 15.79 14.20 4.56
C VAL A 355 16.42 12.86 4.96
N TRP A 356 17.57 12.59 4.36
CA TRP A 356 18.38 11.41 4.63
C TRP A 356 19.52 11.79 5.59
N CYS A 357 19.69 11.07 6.70
CA CYS A 357 20.95 11.15 7.46
C CYS A 357 21.74 9.86 7.33
N ARG A 358 23.06 10.02 7.34
CA ARG A 358 24.03 8.92 7.33
C ARG A 358 24.11 8.31 8.73
N SER A 359 23.90 7.00 8.87
CA SER A 359 24.16 6.31 10.13
C SER A 359 25.67 6.25 10.37
N GLY A 360 26.13 6.79 11.49
CA GLY A 360 27.53 6.73 11.91
C GLY A 360 27.91 5.30 12.31
N ARG A 361 29.05 4.80 11.80
CA ARG A 361 29.69 3.59 12.33
C ARG A 361 30.50 3.99 13.57
N HIS A 362 30.04 3.62 14.76
CA HIS A 362 30.95 3.50 15.91
C HIS A 362 31.46 2.06 15.95
N SER A 363 32.76 1.92 15.65
CA SER A 363 33.55 0.74 15.95
C SER A 363 33.80 0.69 17.44
N ASP A 364 32.99 -0.08 18.18
CA ASP A 364 33.44 -0.59 19.47
C ASP A 364 32.90 -2.00 19.71
N THR A 365 33.78 -2.97 19.54
CA THR A 365 33.56 -4.37 19.84
C THR A 365 33.61 -4.57 21.36
N ARG A 366 32.46 -4.48 22.04
CA ARG A 366 32.04 -5.30 23.21
C ARG A 366 30.70 -4.76 23.78
N ARG A 367 29.75 -5.68 23.97
CA ARG A 367 28.37 -5.56 24.51
C ARG A 367 27.30 -5.00 23.56
N ASN A 368 26.48 -5.93 23.05
CA ASN A 368 25.15 -5.70 22.49
C ASN A 368 24.24 -5.05 23.53
N SER A 369 24.18 -3.74 23.50
CA SER A 369 23.17 -2.94 24.20
C SER A 369 23.22 -1.57 23.55
N TRP A 370 22.29 -1.28 22.65
CA TRP A 370 22.04 0.09 22.19
C TRP A 370 21.43 0.85 23.37
N ALA A 371 22.29 1.34 24.26
CA ALA A 371 21.90 2.25 25.30
C ALA A 371 21.35 3.51 24.61
N TRP A 372 20.10 3.85 24.91
CA TRP A 372 19.50 5.13 24.56
C TRP A 372 20.51 6.25 24.86
N CYS A 373 20.87 7.04 23.85
CA CYS A 373 21.66 8.25 24.02
C CYS A 373 21.01 9.13 25.09
N ARG A 374 21.57 9.13 26.31
CA ARG A 374 21.40 10.20 27.29
C ARG A 374 22.13 11.43 26.76
N SER A 375 21.55 12.08 25.77
CA SER A 375 21.87 13.45 25.42
C SER A 375 20.58 14.26 25.55
N LEU A 376 20.15 14.42 26.81
CA LEU A 376 19.31 15.55 27.19
C LEU A 376 20.09 16.83 26.84
N PRO A 377 19.46 17.84 26.20
CA PRO A 377 20.05 19.17 26.16
C PRO A 377 20.24 19.64 27.61
N ARG A 378 21.42 20.18 27.93
CA ARG A 378 21.63 20.97 29.15
C ARG A 378 20.73 22.21 29.09
N CYS A 379 19.47 22.08 29.47
CA CYS A 379 18.53 23.18 29.66
C CYS A 379 17.77 23.00 30.98
N LEU A 380 18.49 22.76 32.06
CA LEU A 380 18.06 22.98 33.44
C LEU A 380 19.31 23.46 34.20
N GLN A 381 19.73 24.70 33.91
CA GLN A 381 20.45 25.49 34.90
C GLN A 381 19.39 26.25 35.67
N GLU A 382 19.26 25.92 36.95
CA GLU A 382 18.52 26.71 37.93
C GLU A 382 18.97 28.17 37.86
N PRO A 383 18.07 29.17 37.93
CA PRO A 383 18.50 30.49 38.33
C PRO A 383 18.89 30.42 39.80
N GLY A 384 20.20 30.51 40.04
CA GLY A 384 20.76 30.69 41.36
C GLY A 384 20.18 31.92 42.06
N SER A 385 20.14 31.82 43.38
CA SER A 385 19.88 32.91 44.32
C SER A 385 20.67 34.18 43.99
N THR A 386 19.99 35.32 43.93
CA THR A 386 20.58 36.61 44.27
C THR A 386 19.55 37.52 44.91
N ARG A 387 19.72 37.67 46.23
CA ARG A 387 19.31 38.74 47.17
C ARG A 387 17.83 38.99 47.43
#